data_AF-A0A916AZK4-F1
#
_entry.id   AF-A0A916AZK4-F1
#
_cell.length_a   1.000
_cell.length_b   1.000
_cell.length_c   1.000
_cell.angle_alpha   90.00
_cell.angle_beta   90.00
_cell.angle_gamma   90.00
#
_symmetry.space_group_name_H-M   'P 1'
#
loop_
_entity.id
_entity.type
_entity.pdbx_description
1 polymer ?
#
loop_
_entity_poly.entity_id
_entity_poly.type
_entity_poly.pdbx_seq_one_letter_code
_entity_poly.pdbx_strand_id
1 'polypeptide(L)' 'MTLNECRVCRELISPKTKICCHCGTHDPLGRKRKKGIIFSVITVLLTFGVYFATELIR' A
#
# COMPACT_ATOMS: atom_id res chain seq x y z
N MET A 1 12.30 -10.41 11.88
CA MET A 1 11.85 -9.01 12.03
C MET A 1 11.69 -8.42 10.63
N THR A 2 10.59 -7.73 10.31
CA THR A 2 10.41 -7.07 9.01
C THR A 2 11.04 -5.67 9.06
N LEU A 3 11.97 -5.39 8.17
CA LEU A 3 12.64 -4.09 8.00
C LEU A 3 12.13 -3.44 6.71
N ASN A 4 12.09 -2.11 6.69
CA ASN A 4 11.80 -1.34 5.48
C ASN A 4 13.09 -0.76 4.93
N GLU A 5 13.15 -0.56 3.62
CA GLU A 5 14.27 0.11 2.96
C GLU A 5 13.98 1.61 2.86
N CYS A 6 14.93 2.45 3.25
CA CYS A 6 14.84 3.89 3.05
C CYS A 6 15.00 4.25 1.57
N ARG A 7 14.11 5.06 1.00
CA ARG A 7 14.17 5.41 -0.44
C ARG A 7 15.35 6.29 -0.85
N VAL A 8 15.96 6.97 0.11
CA VAL A 8 17.06 7.93 -0.15
C VAL A 8 18.40 7.22 -0.10
N CYS A 9 18.72 6.59 1.03
CA CYS A 9 20.01 5.95 1.25
C CYS A 9 20.00 4.43 1.04
N ARG A 10 18.84 3.82 0.72
CA ARG A 10 18.65 2.36 0.55
C ARG A 10 19.01 1.51 1.77
N GLU A 11 19.14 2.15 2.93
CA GLU A 11 19.50 1.47 4.16
C GLU A 11 18.27 0.90 4.88
N LEU A 12 18.48 -0.15 5.66
CA LEU A 12 17.41 -0.82 6.41
C LEU A 12 16.99 0.01 7.62
N ILE A 13 15.70 0.36 7.68
CA ILE A 13 15.09 1.12 8.76
C ILE A 13 13.94 0.34 9.41
N SER A 14 13.71 0.65 10.69
CA SER A 14 12.59 0.08 11.43
C SER A 14 11.24 0.53 10.84
N PRO A 15 10.25 -0.35 10.71
CA PRO A 15 8.96 0.01 10.12
C PRO A 15 8.14 0.99 10.97
N LYS A 16 8.56 1.24 12.22
CA LYS A 16 7.92 2.21 13.12
C LYS A 16 8.52 3.62 13.00
N THR A 17 9.68 3.79 12.37
CA THR A 17 10.35 5.09 12.31
C THR A 17 9.86 5.89 11.10
N LYS A 18 9.57 7.17 11.32
CA LYS A 18 9.21 8.13 10.26
C LYS A 18 10.44 8.81 9.65
N ILE A 19 11.56 8.77 10.37
CA ILE A 19 12.82 9.41 10.02
C ILE A 19 13.86 8.30 9.90
N CYS A 20 14.68 8.35 8.84
CA CYS A 20 15.78 7.43 8.66
C CYS A 20 16.93 7.77 9.62
N CYS A 21 17.44 6.79 10.36
CA CYS A 21 18.55 6.99 11.29
C CYS A 21 19.89 7.29 10.59
N HIS A 22 20.03 6.94 9.31
CA HIS A 22 21.29 7.11 8.56
C HIS A 22 21.38 8.46 7.85
N CYS A 23 20.31 8.87 7.18
CA CYS A 23 20.30 10.11 6.38
C CYS A 23 19.48 11.25 7.01
N GLY A 24 18.75 11.01 8.11
CA GLY A 24 17.91 12.02 8.75
C GLY A 24 16.68 12.44 7.94
N THR A 25 16.48 11.86 6.74
CA THR A 25 15.35 12.21 5.87
C THR A 25 14.05 11.59 6.37
N HIS A 26 12.94 12.33 6.23
CA HIS A 26 11.61 11.84 6.55
C HIS A 26 11.11 10.89 5.45
N ASP A 27 10.94 9.61 5.78
CA ASP A 27 10.42 8.59 4.86
C ASP A 27 9.05 8.09 5.34
N PRO A 28 7.94 8.70 4.89
CA PRO A 28 6.59 8.32 5.29
C PRO A 28 6.14 6.98 4.69
N LEU A 29 6.96 6.33 3.85
CA LEU A 29 6.57 5.16 3.05
C LEU A 29 6.90 3.81 3.70
N GLY A 30 7.53 3.80 4.87
CA GLY A 30 7.62 2.60 5.72
C GLY A 30 6.25 1.99 6.10
N ARG A 31 5.14 2.68 5.78
CA ARG A 31 3.79 2.24 6.15
C ARG A 31 2.85 1.90 4.99
N LYS A 32 3.23 2.03 3.72
CA LYS A 32 2.23 2.03 2.64
C LYS A 32 2.64 1.27 1.37
N ARG A 33 2.48 -0.06 1.40
CA ARG A 33 2.07 -0.82 0.19
C ARG A 33 0.81 -1.66 0.37
N LYS A 34 0.38 -1.98 1.59
CA LYS A 34 -0.82 -2.83 1.80
C LYS A 34 -2.17 -2.12 1.53
N LYS A 35 -2.26 -0.79 1.65
CA LYS A 35 -3.54 -0.08 1.47
C LYS A 35 -4.01 0.01 0.02
N GLY A 36 -3.09 0.06 -0.96
CA GLY A 36 -3.45 0.16 -2.38
C GLY A 36 -4.08 -1.12 -2.94
N ILE A 37 -3.58 -2.28 -2.51
CA ILE A 37 -4.05 -3.59 -2.99
C ILE A 37 -5.50 -3.85 -2.56
N ILE A 38 -5.84 -3.55 -1.30
CA ILE A 38 -7.19 -3.76 -0.77
C ILE A 38 -8.21 -2.90 -1.52
N PHE A 39 -7.87 -1.64 -1.78
CA PHE A 39 -8.75 -0.73 -2.53
C PHE A 39 -9.01 -1.26 -3.95
N SER A 40 -7.96 -1.70 -4.65
CA SER A 40 -8.09 -2.25 -5.99
C SER A 40 -8.99 -3.49 -6.06
N VAL A 41 -8.88 -4.39 -5.09
CA VAL A 41 -9.69 -5.64 -5.07
C VAL A 41 -11.17 -5.32 -4.86
N ILE A 42 -11.49 -4.39 -3.96
CA ILE A 42 -12.87 -3.97 -3.69
C ILE A 42 -13.51 -3.35 -4.94
N THR A 43 -12.77 -2.49 -5.67
CA THR A 43 -13.28 -1.86 -6.89
C THR A 43 -13.59 -2.89 -7.99
N VAL A 44 -12.76 -3.92 -8.16
CA VAL A 44 -12.99 -4.99 -9.14
C VAL A 44 -14.23 -5.81 -8.76
N LEU A 45 -14.39 -6.17 -7.48
CA LEU A 45 -15.57 -6.91 -7.01
C LEU A 45 -16.88 -6.13 -7.22
N LEU A 46 -16.87 -4.82 -6.93
CA LEU A 46 -18.05 -3.98 -7.12
C LEU A 46 -18.44 -3.84 -8.60
N THR A 47 -17.47 -3.63 -9.48
CA THR A 47 -17.72 -3.49 -10.93
C THR A 47 -18.24 -4.79 -11.54
N PHE A 48 -17.64 -5.94 -11.18
CA PHE A 48 -18.14 -7.25 -11.59
C PHE A 48 -19.55 -7.53 -11.05
N GLY A 49 -19.80 -7.25 -9.77
CA GLY A 49 -21.11 -7.46 -9.16
C GLY A 49 -22.21 -6.65 -9.83
N VAL A 50 -21.95 -5.37 -10.14
CA VAL A 50 -22.90 -4.50 -10.84
C VAL A 50 -23.16 -5.01 -12.26
N TYR A 51 -22.12 -5.40 -13.01
CA TYR A 51 -22.26 -5.93 -14.37
C TYR A 51 -23.15 -7.18 -14.41
N PHE A 52 -22.90 -8.15 -13.53
CA PHE A 52 -23.73 -9.35 -13.43
C PHE A 52 -25.16 -9.04 -13.00
N ALA A 53 -25.36 -8.09 -12.07
CA ALA A 53 -26.70 -7.68 -11.66
C ALA A 53 -27.48 -7.03 -12.82
N THR A 54 -26.84 -6.20 -13.65
CA THR A 54 -27.47 -5.60 -14.82
C THR A 54 -27.80 -6.62 -15.91
N GLU A 55 -26.95 -7.63 -16.11
CA GLU A 55 -27.23 -8.72 -17.06
C GLU A 55 -28.34 -9.66 -16.56
N LEU A 56 -28.52 -9.81 -15.25
CA LEU A 56 -29.58 -10.65 -14.66
C LEU A 56 -30.97 -9.99 -14.70
N ILE A 57 -31.02 -8.66 -14.76
CA ILE A 57 -32.26 -7.87 -14.81
C ILE A 57 -32.74 -7.67 -16.26
N ARG A 58 -31.87 -7.87 -17.25
CA ARG A 58 -32.18 -7.74 -18.67
C ARG A 58 -32.84 -9.02 -19.21
#